data_AF-A0A2J8XH19-F1
#
_entry.id   AF-A0A2J8XH19-F1
#
_cell.length_a   1.000
_cell.length_b   1.000
_cell.length_c   1.000
_cell.angle_alpha   90.00
_cell.angle_beta   90.00
_cell.angle_gamma   90.00
#
_symmetry.space_group_name_H-M   'P 1'
#
loop_
_entity.id
_entity.type
_entity.pdbx_description
1 polymer ?
#
loop_
_entity_poly.entity_id
_entity_poly.type
_entity_poly.pdbx_seq_one_letter_code
_entity_poly.pdbx_strand_id
1 'polypeptide(L)'
;CMQPLLNYRKTFDVIVIDPPWQNKSVKRSNRYSYLSPLQIKQIPIPKLAAPNCLLVTWVTNRQKHLRFIKEELYPSWSVEVVAEWHWVKRF
;
A
#
# COMPACT_ATOMS: atom_id res chain seq x y z
N CYS A 1 11.81 0.32 9.47
CA CYS A 1 12.48 0.75 8.22
C CYS A 1 12.10 2.16 7.76
N MET A 2 10.97 2.76 8.17
CA MET A 2 10.54 4.09 7.67
C MET A 2 11.24 5.30 8.31
N GLN A 3 12.12 5.08 9.28
CA GLN A 3 12.78 6.15 10.05
C GLN A 3 13.54 7.18 9.19
N PRO A 4 14.28 6.80 8.13
CA PRO A 4 14.95 7.78 7.28
C PRO A 4 13.99 8.78 6.62
N LEU A 5 12.82 8.31 6.17
CA LEU A 5 11.80 9.17 5.57
C LEU A 5 11.18 10.11 6.60
N LEU A 6 10.89 9.61 7.80
CA LEU A 6 10.37 10.45 8.90
C LEU A 6 11.40 11.49 9.36
N ASN A 7 12.68 11.12 9.38
CA ASN A 7 13.77 12.02 9.77
C ASN A 7 14.08 13.08 8.71
N TYR A 8 13.74 12.82 7.43
CA TYR A 8 13.92 13.79 6.36
C TYR A 8 13.00 15.02 6.51
N ARG A 9 11.95 14.92 7.35
CA ARG A 9 11.01 16.00 7.69
C ARG A 9 10.36 16.70 6.49
N LYS A 10 10.36 16.05 5.33
CA LYS A 10 9.58 16.46 4.17
C LYS A 10 8.37 15.56 4.02
N THR A 11 7.29 16.15 3.54
CA THR A 11 6.12 15.45 3.06
C THR A 11 6.17 15.33 1.55
N PHE A 12 5.33 14.46 1.01
CA PHE A 12 5.28 14.15 -0.42
C PHE A 12 3.88 14.46 -0.96
N ASP A 13 3.82 15.10 -2.13
CA ASP A 13 2.58 15.36 -2.86
C ASP A 13 2.05 14.11 -3.57
N VAL A 14 2.92 13.13 -3.85
CA VAL A 14 2.57 11.84 -4.45
C VAL A 14 3.32 10.72 -3.75
N ILE A 15 2.61 9.68 -3.34
CA ILE A 15 3.17 8.46 -2.75
C ILE A 15 2.69 7.27 -3.56
N VAL A 16 3.62 6.43 -4.03
CA VAL A 16 3.31 5.15 -4.68
C VAL A 16 3.82 4.04 -3.78
N ILE A 17 2.94 3.10 -3.42
CA ILE A 17 3.31 1.91 -2.64
C ILE A 17 2.99 0.63 -3.41
N ASP A 18 3.94 -0.31 -3.39
CA ASP A 18 3.77 -1.68 -3.88
C ASP A 18 4.05 -2.65 -2.72
N PRO A 19 3.07 -2.90 -1.84
CA PRO A 19 3.28 -3.78 -0.70
C PRO A 19 3.59 -5.20 -1.16
N PRO A 20 4.49 -5.94 -0.46
CA PRO A 20 4.76 -7.32 -0.77
C PRO A 20 3.58 -8.19 -0.30
N TRP A 21 2.55 -8.26 -1.15
CA TRP A 21 1.29 -8.94 -0.88
C TRP A 21 1.50 -10.41 -0.59
N GLN A 22 0.79 -10.92 0.42
CA GLN A 22 0.82 -12.35 0.70
C GLN A 22 0.26 -13.16 -0.51
N ASN A 23 1.10 -14.03 -1.05
CA ASN A 23 0.76 -14.96 -2.13
C ASN A 23 1.06 -16.42 -1.76
N LYS A 24 0.23 -17.37 -2.21
CA LYS A 24 0.45 -18.82 -2.01
C LYS A 24 1.78 -19.27 -2.62
N SER A 25 2.17 -18.72 -3.77
CA SER A 25 3.48 -19.01 -4.40
C SER A 25 4.64 -18.53 -3.54
N VAL A 26 4.57 -17.29 -3.05
CA VAL A 26 5.58 -16.68 -2.18
C VAL A 26 5.76 -17.51 -0.91
N LYS A 27 4.66 -17.91 -0.25
CA LYS A 27 4.68 -18.79 0.93
C LYS A 27 5.44 -20.10 0.72
N ARG A 28 5.36 -20.71 -0.48
CA ARG A 28 6.03 -21.99 -0.78
C ARG A 28 7.49 -21.80 -1.20
N SER A 29 7.81 -20.68 -1.85
CA SER A 29 9.15 -20.43 -2.38
C SER A 29 10.17 -19.94 -1.34
N ASN A 30 9.70 -19.34 -0.24
CA ASN A 30 10.53 -18.67 0.77
C ASN A 30 11.51 -17.61 0.21
N ARG A 31 11.31 -17.17 -1.05
CA ARG A 31 12.23 -16.26 -1.77
C ARG A 31 12.02 -14.79 -1.41
N TYR A 32 10.82 -14.42 -0.99
CA TYR A 32 10.48 -13.05 -0.60
C TYR A 32 9.60 -13.05 0.65
N SER A 33 9.89 -12.12 1.56
CA SER A 33 9.01 -11.86 2.71
C SER A 33 7.74 -11.15 2.23
N TYR A 34 6.65 -11.32 2.97
CA TYR A 34 5.39 -10.60 2.76
C TYR A 34 5.04 -9.80 3.99
N LEU A 35 4.24 -8.76 3.83
CA LEU A 35 3.67 -8.02 4.96
C LEU A 35 2.25 -8.52 5.25
N SER A 36 1.95 -8.71 6.53
CA SER A 36 0.57 -8.93 6.96
C SER A 36 -0.25 -7.64 6.80
N PRO A 37 -1.59 -7.72 6.69
CA PRO A 37 -2.46 -6.54 6.67
C PRO A 37 -2.16 -5.55 7.82
N LEU A 38 -1.89 -6.08 9.02
CA LEU A 38 -1.55 -5.27 10.20
C LEU A 38 -0.23 -4.52 10.01
N GLN A 39 0.80 -5.16 9.45
CA GLN A 39 2.08 -4.51 9.19
C GLN A 39 1.99 -3.45 8.09
N ILE A 40 1.18 -3.68 7.05
CA ILE A 40 0.91 -2.67 6.01
C ILE A 40 0.23 -1.45 6.64
N LYS A 41 -0.79 -1.67 7.49
CA LYS A 41 -1.53 -0.60 8.17
C LYS A 41 -0.65 0.27 9.08
N GLN A 42 0.45 -0.27 9.61
CA GLN A 42 1.42 0.45 10.43
C GLN A 42 2.35 1.38 9.64
N ILE A 43 2.32 1.36 8.30
CA ILE A 43 3.08 2.33 7.50
C ILE A 43 2.53 3.74 7.81
N PRO A 44 3.39 4.71 8.20
CA PRO A 44 2.95 6.00 8.72
C PRO A 44 2.61 6.98 7.58
N ILE A 45 1.75 6.59 6.64
CA ILE A 45 1.35 7.41 5.49
C ILE A 45 0.87 8.82 5.89
N PRO A 46 0.02 9.00 6.94
CA PRO A 46 -0.41 10.34 7.34
C PRO A 46 0.73 11.27 7.78
N LYS A 47 1.87 10.73 8.21
CA LYS A 47 3.05 11.53 8.59
C LYS A 47 3.95 11.88 7.39
N LEU A 48 3.77 11.18 6.27
CA LEU A 48 4.56 11.34 5.04
C LEU A 48 3.82 12.13 3.97
N ALA A 49 2.49 12.13 4.00
CA ALA A 49 1.65 12.81 3.03
C ALA A 49 1.59 14.33 3.25
N ALA A 50 1.77 15.10 2.17
CA ALA A 50 1.44 16.52 2.16
C ALA A 50 -0.10 16.71 2.12
N PRO A 51 -0.62 17.93 2.40
CA PRO A 51 -2.03 18.22 2.14
C PRO A 51 -2.39 17.90 0.68
N ASN A 52 -3.53 17.23 0.46
CA ASN A 52 -3.99 16.78 -0.86
C ASN A 52 -3.04 15.79 -1.58
N CYS A 53 -2.19 15.07 -0.85
CA CYS A 53 -1.32 14.04 -1.40
C CYS A 53 -2.10 12.96 -2.18
N LEU A 54 -1.61 12.62 -3.37
CA LEU A 54 -2.09 11.48 -4.14
C LEU A 54 -1.40 10.20 -3.67
N LEU A 55 -2.14 9.30 -3.03
CA LEU A 55 -1.68 7.96 -2.69
C LEU A 55 -2.10 6.95 -3.76
N VAL A 56 -1.14 6.21 -4.30
CA VAL A 56 -1.36 5.10 -5.24
C VAL A 56 -0.87 3.81 -4.61
N THR A 57 -1.74 2.81 -4.52
CA THR A 57 -1.38 1.48 -4.03
C THR A 57 -1.51 0.46 -5.15
N TRP A 58 -0.41 -0.22 -5.48
CA TRP A 58 -0.46 -1.41 -6.32
C TRP A 58 -1.09 -2.55 -5.53
N VAL A 59 -2.13 -3.16 -6.08
CA VAL A 59 -2.85 -4.27 -5.45
C VAL A 59 -2.96 -5.41 -6.45
N THR A 60 -2.76 -6.64 -5.99
CA THR A 60 -3.06 -7.82 -6.83
C THR A 60 -4.57 -7.93 -7.06
N ASN A 61 -5.01 -8.62 -8.13
CA ASN A 61 -6.42 -8.90 -8.42
C ASN A 61 -7.10 -9.91 -7.45
N ARG A 62 -6.67 -9.96 -6.19
CA ARG A 62 -7.26 -10.81 -5.15
C ARG A 62 -8.30 -10.01 -4.38
N GLN A 63 -9.55 -10.47 -4.41
CA GLN A 63 -10.66 -9.79 -3.76
C GLN A 63 -10.45 -9.53 -2.26
N LYS A 64 -9.75 -10.43 -1.56
CA LYS A 64 -9.40 -10.20 -0.15
C LYS A 64 -8.52 -8.96 0.05
N HIS A 65 -7.54 -8.74 -0.83
CA HIS A 65 -6.63 -7.60 -0.74
C HIS A 65 -7.34 -6.32 -1.17
N LEU A 66 -8.14 -6.38 -2.24
CA LEU A 66 -8.96 -5.24 -2.68
C LEU A 66 -9.94 -4.77 -1.59
N ARG A 67 -10.58 -5.72 -0.90
CA ARG A 67 -11.46 -5.43 0.24
C ARG A 67 -10.69 -4.77 1.39
N PHE A 68 -9.56 -5.36 1.79
CA PHE A 68 -8.71 -4.80 2.84
C PHE A 68 -8.28 -3.35 2.54
N ILE A 69 -7.90 -3.06 1.29
CA ILE A 69 -7.53 -1.71 0.88
C ILE A 69 -8.69 -0.72 1.08
N LYS A 70 -9.86 -1.05 0.52
CA LYS A 70 -11.01 -0.14 0.47
C LYS A 70 -11.70 0.01 1.83
N GLU A 71 -11.85 -1.08 2.57
CA GLU A 71 -12.66 -1.11 3.80
C GLU A 71 -11.83 -0.88 5.07
N GLU A 72 -10.51 -1.11 5.04
CA GLU A 72 -9.68 -1.03 6.25
C GLU A 72 -8.47 -0.09 6.11
N LEU A 73 -7.67 -0.23 5.06
CA LEU A 73 -6.39 0.46 4.94
C LEU A 73 -6.58 1.95 4.68
N TYR A 74 -7.28 2.30 3.59
CA TYR A 74 -7.51 3.69 3.21
C TYR A 74 -8.29 4.48 4.27
N PRO A 75 -9.38 3.95 4.86
CA PRO A 75 -10.03 4.61 5.99
C PRO A 75 -9.07 4.88 7.15
N SER A 76 -8.16 3.95 7.47
CA SER A 76 -7.20 4.14 8.57
C SER A 76 -6.11 5.17 8.30
N TRP A 77 -5.90 5.53 7.03
CA TRP A 77 -4.99 6.61 6.62
C TRP A 77 -5.73 7.88 6.23
N SER A 78 -7.04 7.94 6.41
CA SER A 78 -7.89 9.06 5.99
C SER A 78 -7.78 9.36 4.50
N VAL A 79 -7.72 8.31 3.68
CA VAL A 79 -7.61 8.40 2.21
C VAL A 79 -8.98 8.17 1.57
N GLU A 80 -9.38 9.07 0.68
CA GLU A 80 -10.54 8.92 -0.18
C GLU A 80 -10.15 8.23 -1.51
N VAL A 81 -10.99 7.31 -1.98
CA VAL A 81 -10.78 6.65 -3.28
C VAL A 81 -11.34 7.52 -4.39
N VAL A 82 -10.46 8.08 -5.22
CA VAL A 82 -10.85 8.91 -6.37
C VAL A 82 -10.79 8.15 -7.71
N ALA A 83 -10.04 7.05 -7.78
CA ALA A 83 -9.89 6.26 -9.00
C ALA A 83 -9.46 4.82 -8.71
N GLU A 84 -9.76 3.92 -9.65
CA GLU A 84 -9.22 2.56 -9.71
C GLU A 84 -8.62 2.33 -11.10
N TRP A 85 -7.39 1.82 -11.14
CA TRP A 85 -6.70 1.50 -12.40
C TRP A 85 -6.46 -0.01 -12.50
N HIS A 86 -6.73 -0.56 -13.68
CA HIS A 86 -6.49 -1.96 -13.96
C HIS A 86 -5.27 -2.11 -14.88
N TRP A 87 -4.24 -2.82 -14.39
CA TRP A 87 -3.15 -3.25 -15.24
C TRP A 87 -3.51 -4.57 -15.92
N VAL A 88 -3.85 -4.49 -17.22
CA VAL A 88 -4.22 -5.64 -18.04
C VAL A 88 -2.97 -6.21 -18.72
N LYS A 89 -2.78 -7.52 -18.62
CA LYS A 89 -1.73 -8.26 -19.34
C LYS A 89 -2.39 -9.01 -20.50
N ARG A 90 -1.80 -8.94 -21.68
CA ARG A 90 -2.18 -9.82 -22.79
C ARG A 90 -1.64 -11.21 -22.50
N PHE A 91 -2.45 -12.22 -22.82
CA PHE A 91 -2.05 -13.63 -22.78
C PHE A 91 -1.21 -13.97 -24.01
#